data_AF-A0A3B0YD29-F1
#
_entry.id   AF-A0A3B0YD29-F1
#
_cell.length_a   1.000
_cell.length_b   1.000
_cell.length_c   1.000
_cell.angle_alpha   90.00
_cell.angle_beta   90.00
_cell.angle_gamma   90.00
#
_symmetry.space_group_name_H-M   'P 1'
#
loop_
_entity.id
_entity.type
_entity.pdbx_description
1 polymer ?
#
loop_
_entity_poly.entity_id
_entity_poly.type
_entity_poly.pdbx_seq_one_letter_code
_entity_poly.pdbx_strand_id
1 'polypeptide(L)'
;MVECISIRKIFKEAFLSADLQYFNPHSFRNTLVSYGQTLCSTPEDYKALSQNLGHEGVLTTFYSYGEVQPQRQAEIIKQLKSSPESEESNVERMAEALFQKMKTLKEG
;
A
#
# COMPACT_ATOMS: atom_id res chain seq x y z
N MET A 1 33.06 4.95 -29.82
CA MET A 1 32.96 5.97 -28.75
C MET A 1 31.53 5.94 -28.24
N VAL A 2 31.31 5.52 -27.00
CA VAL A 2 29.97 5.60 -26.38
C VAL A 2 29.78 7.07 -26.02
N GLU A 3 28.87 7.77 -26.69
CA GLU A 3 28.46 9.11 -26.25
C GLU A 3 27.85 8.98 -24.85
N CYS A 4 28.48 9.61 -23.86
CA CYS A 4 27.92 9.69 -22.52
C CYS A 4 26.79 10.73 -22.54
N ILE A 5 25.62 10.30 -23.01
CA ILE A 5 24.42 11.13 -23.01
C ILE A 5 24.01 11.35 -21.55
N SER A 6 23.90 12.61 -21.12
CA SER A 6 23.49 12.89 -19.74
C SER A 6 22.10 12.33 -19.46
N ILE A 7 21.88 11.78 -18.27
CA ILE A 7 20.56 11.26 -17.84
C ILE A 7 19.46 12.31 -18.00
N ARG A 8 19.79 13.61 -17.81
CA ARG A 8 18.86 14.73 -17.99
C ARG A 8 18.39 14.89 -19.43
N LYS A 9 19.27 14.64 -20.40
CA LYS A 9 18.93 14.74 -21.83
C LYS A 9 17.97 13.62 -22.23
N ILE A 10 18.26 12.38 -21.84
CA ILE A 10 17.37 11.23 -22.05
C ILE A 10 16.00 11.48 -21.41
N PHE A 11 15.98 11.95 -20.16
CA PHE A 11 14.73 12.27 -19.45
C PHE A 11 13.93 13.33 -20.20
N LYS A 12 14.57 14.43 -20.59
CA LYS A 12 13.92 15.53 -21.30
C LYS A 12 13.33 15.07 -22.62
N GLU A 13 14.07 14.29 -23.40
CA GLU A 13 13.60 13.74 -24.66
C GLU A 13 12.38 12.83 -24.46
N ALA A 14 12.40 11.97 -23.43
CA ALA A 14 11.27 11.08 -23.11
C ALA A 14 9.98 11.84 -22.72
N PHE A 15 10.08 12.91 -21.93
CA PHE A 15 8.93 13.75 -21.59
C PHE A 15 8.36 14.43 -22.83
N LEU A 16 9.23 15.01 -23.66
CA LEU A 16 8.80 15.68 -24.89
C LEU A 16 8.20 14.71 -25.90
N SER A 17 8.71 13.48 -26.00
CA SER A 17 8.13 12.45 -26.90
C SER A 17 6.76 11.96 -26.47
N ALA A 18 6.39 12.19 -25.21
CA ALA A 18 5.09 11.85 -24.64
C ALA A 18 4.11 13.05 -24.60
N ASP A 19 4.45 14.17 -25.25
CA ASP A 19 3.72 15.44 -25.19
C ASP A 19 3.52 15.97 -23.75
N LEU A 20 4.46 15.65 -22.86
CA LEU A 20 4.46 16.10 -21.48
C LEU A 20 5.48 17.22 -21.27
N GLN A 21 5.15 18.16 -20.38
CA GLN A 21 6.12 19.13 -19.91
C GLN A 21 7.31 18.41 -19.24
N TYR A 22 8.52 18.93 -19.43
CA TYR A 22 9.70 18.36 -18.81
C TYR A 22 9.70 18.57 -17.29
N PHE A 23 9.71 17.47 -16.55
CA PHE A 23 10.00 17.47 -15.12
C PHE A 23 11.41 16.96 -14.86
N ASN A 24 12.12 17.61 -13.95
CA ASN A 24 13.47 17.17 -13.60
C ASN A 24 13.43 15.76 -12.96
N PRO A 25 14.53 14.97 -13.05
CA PRO A 25 14.55 13.60 -12.54
C PRO A 25 14.19 13.45 -11.05
N HIS A 26 14.49 14.46 -10.24
CA HIS A 26 14.19 14.42 -8.81
C HIS A 26 12.68 14.57 -8.54
N SER A 27 12.02 15.53 -9.19
CA SER A 27 10.56 15.71 -9.09
C SER A 27 9.80 14.48 -9.57
N PHE A 28 10.24 13.86 -10.67
CA PHE A 28 9.63 12.61 -11.16
C PHE A 28 9.82 11.44 -10.18
N ARG A 29 11.02 11.29 -9.61
CA ARG A 29 11.28 10.29 -8.56
C ARG A 29 10.35 10.49 -7.35
N ASN A 30 10.11 11.74 -6.94
CA ASN A 30 9.20 12.03 -5.83
C ASN A 30 7.77 11.60 -6.16
N THR A 31 7.30 11.84 -7.40
CA THR A 31 5.99 11.34 -7.86
C THR A 31 5.89 9.82 -7.78
N LEU A 32 6.93 9.08 -8.19
CA LEU A 32 6.94 7.61 -8.10
C LEU A 32 6.90 7.12 -6.65
N VAL A 33 7.59 7.80 -5.72
CA VAL A 33 7.54 7.48 -4.29
C VAL A 33 6.14 7.70 -3.74
N SER A 34 5.52 8.85 -4.00
CA SER A 34 4.14 9.14 -3.56
C SER A 34 3.13 8.16 -4.16
N TYR A 35 3.30 7.79 -5.43
CA TYR A 35 2.44 6.79 -6.06
C TYR A 35 2.63 5.41 -5.41
N GLY A 36 3.87 5.04 -5.09
CA GLY A 36 4.19 3.82 -4.34
C GLY A 36 3.48 3.71 -3.00
N GLN A 37 3.35 4.81 -2.26
CA GLN A 37 2.61 4.84 -0.99
C GLN A 37 1.12 4.49 -1.15
N THR A 38 0.55 4.74 -2.32
CA THR A 38 -0.86 4.41 -2.62
C THR A 38 -1.06 3.00 -3.18
N LEU A 39 -0.03 2.45 -3.83
CA LEU A 39 -0.11 1.17 -4.54
C LEU A 39 0.38 -0.01 -3.70
N CYS A 40 1.42 0.18 -2.89
CA CYS A 40 2.03 -0.89 -2.11
C CYS A 40 1.12 -1.27 -0.94
N SER A 41 0.73 -2.54 -0.89
CA SER A 41 -0.13 -3.07 0.17
C SER A 41 0.67 -3.54 1.39
N THR A 42 1.95 -3.87 1.18
CA THR A 42 2.84 -4.31 2.26
C THR A 42 4.10 -3.46 2.38
N PRO A 43 4.72 -3.42 3.58
CA PRO A 43 6.05 -2.85 3.77
C PRO A 43 7.13 -3.42 2.84
N GLU A 44 7.03 -4.70 2.48
CA GLU A 44 7.96 -5.39 1.60
C GLU A 44 7.83 -4.92 0.14
N ASP A 45 6.59 -4.75 -0.36
CA ASP A 45 6.35 -4.17 -1.68
C ASP A 45 6.94 -2.76 -1.79
N TYR A 46 6.75 -1.97 -0.74
CA TYR A 46 7.26 -0.62 -0.67
C TYR A 46 8.80 -0.60 -0.59
N LYS A 47 9.40 -1.55 0.14
CA LYS A 47 10.85 -1.76 0.19
C LYS A 47 11.42 -2.11 -1.18
N ALA A 48 10.77 -3.01 -1.92
CA ALA A 48 11.18 -3.41 -3.26
C ALA A 48 11.13 -2.23 -4.26
N LEU A 49 10.03 -1.46 -4.26
CA LEU A 49 9.91 -0.25 -5.09
C LEU A 49 11.01 0.77 -4.77
N SER A 50 11.26 1.01 -3.48
CA SER A 50 12.28 1.97 -3.04
C SER A 50 13.69 1.55 -3.48
N GLN A 51 14.02 0.25 -3.41
CA GLN A 51 15.29 -0.27 -3.89
C GLN A 51 15.42 -0.18 -5.43
N ASN A 52 14.34 -0.44 -6.17
CA ASN A 52 14.30 -0.23 -7.62
C ASN A 52 14.58 1.23 -8.01
N LEU A 53 14.14 2.18 -7.19
CA LEU A 53 14.42 3.61 -7.37
C LEU A 53 15.82 4.04 -6.89
N GLY A 54 16.69 3.10 -6.49
CA GLY A 54 18.05 3.38 -6.05
C GLY A 54 18.14 4.08 -4.68
N HIS A 55 17.13 3.94 -3.82
CA HIS A 55 17.23 4.38 -2.42
C HIS A 55 17.82 3.23 -1.58
N GLU A 56 19.11 3.30 -1.26
CA GLU A 56 19.76 2.44 -0.25
C GLU A 56 19.08 2.60 1.13
N GLY A 57 18.66 3.83 1.45
CA GLY A 57 18.05 4.19 2.73
C GLY A 57 16.52 4.13 2.74
N VAL A 58 15.93 2.95 2.71
CA VAL A 58 14.47 2.80 2.98
C VAL A 58 14.11 3.23 4.41
N LEU A 59 15.10 3.19 5.31
CA LEU A 59 14.95 3.56 6.72
C LEU A 59 14.57 5.03 6.94
N THR A 60 15.05 6.00 6.15
CA THR A 60 14.59 7.39 6.32
C THR A 60 13.18 7.60 5.79
N THR A 61 12.76 6.85 4.78
CA THR A 61 11.38 6.94 4.25
C THR A 61 10.37 6.37 5.25
N PHE A 62 10.69 5.28 5.94
CA PHE A 62 9.86 4.79 7.06
C PHE A 62 9.87 5.74 8.27
N TYR A 63 11.02 6.36 8.61
CA TYR A 63 11.07 7.33 9.70
C TYR A 63 10.32 8.63 9.39
N SER A 64 10.27 9.07 8.12
CA SER A 64 9.61 10.32 7.72
C SER A 64 8.13 10.17 7.33
N TYR A 65 7.69 8.97 6.92
CA TYR A 65 6.31 8.71 6.48
C TYR A 65 5.58 7.63 7.28
N GLY A 66 6.26 6.91 8.17
CA GLY A 66 5.74 5.79 8.94
C GLY A 66 5.39 6.11 10.40
N GLU A 67 5.44 7.38 10.82
CA GLU A 67 4.97 7.76 12.15
C GLU A 67 3.44 7.62 12.23
N VAL A 68 3.00 6.56 12.88
CA VAL A 68 1.59 6.38 13.23
C VAL A 68 1.29 7.35 14.35
N GLN A 69 0.38 8.31 14.12
CA GLN A 69 -0.03 9.24 15.18
C GLN A 69 -0.48 8.48 16.44
N PRO A 70 -0.15 8.94 17.66
CA PRO A 70 -0.40 8.20 18.90
C PRO A 70 -1.84 7.69 19.06
N GLN A 71 -2.82 8.50 18.62
CA GLN A 71 -4.23 8.14 18.63
C GLN A 71 -4.52 6.94 17.71
N ARG A 72 -4.01 6.98 16.48
CA ARG A 72 -4.16 5.89 15.51
C ARG A 72 -3.42 4.62 15.95
N GLN A 73 -2.27 4.79 16.60
CA GLN A 73 -1.52 3.68 17.18
C GLN A 73 -2.33 2.99 18.28
N ALA A 74 -2.98 3.75 19.17
CA ALA A 74 -3.85 3.22 20.21
C ALA A 74 -5.06 2.46 19.62
N GLU A 75 -5.68 2.99 18.56
CA GLU A 75 -6.77 2.31 17.84
C GLU A 75 -6.33 0.97 17.24
N ILE A 76 -5.19 0.96 16.55
CA ILE A 76 -4.65 -0.25 15.93
C ILE A 76 -4.31 -1.30 17.00
N ILE A 77 -3.66 -0.90 18.10
CA ILE A 77 -3.37 -1.81 19.22
C ILE A 77 -4.65 -2.37 19.84
N LYS A 78 -5.69 -1.55 19.96
CA LYS A 78 -7.00 -1.99 20.46
C LYS A 78 -7.65 -3.02 19.51
N GLN A 79 -7.55 -2.79 18.21
CA GLN A 79 -8.06 -3.71 17.18
C GLN A 79 -7.29 -5.03 17.10
N LEU A 80 -5.96 -4.99 17.28
CA LEU A 80 -5.13 -6.20 17.33
C LEU A 80 -5.44 -7.07 18.56
N LYS A 81 -5.86 -6.44 19.67
CA LYS A 81 -6.30 -7.16 20.87
C LYS A 81 -7.66 -7.82 20.69
N SER A 82 -8.51 -7.30 19.80
CA SER A 82 -9.82 -7.88 19.48
C SER A 82 -9.72 -8.95 18.37
N SER A 83 -8.79 -9.90 18.51
CA SER A 83 -8.73 -11.12 17.69
C SER A 83 -10.12 -11.83 17.64
N PRO A 84 -10.37 -12.70 16.63
CA PRO A 84 -11.69 -12.99 16.06
C PRO A 84 -12.63 -13.87 16.93
N GLU A 85 -12.61 -13.74 18.26
CA GLU A 85 -13.64 -14.35 19.12
C GLU A 85 -15.05 -13.88 18.74
N SER A 86 -15.19 -12.73 18.07
CA SER A 86 -16.48 -12.26 17.54
C SER A 86 -16.85 -12.84 16.17
N GLU A 87 -15.91 -13.30 15.35
CA GLU A 87 -16.20 -13.84 14.00
C GLU A 87 -16.71 -15.29 14.09
N GLU A 88 -16.07 -16.16 14.88
CA GLU A 88 -16.55 -17.54 15.10
C GLU A 88 -17.96 -17.54 15.71
N SER A 89 -18.21 -16.68 16.69
CA SER A 89 -19.54 -16.51 17.29
C SER A 89 -20.61 -16.06 16.28
N ASN A 90 -20.25 -15.19 15.33
CA ASN A 90 -21.18 -14.70 14.32
C ASN A 90 -21.50 -15.75 13.26
N VAL A 91 -20.51 -16.52 12.82
CA VAL A 91 -20.70 -17.62 11.86
C VAL A 91 -21.55 -18.73 12.47
N GLU A 92 -21.32 -19.08 13.74
CA GLU A 92 -22.05 -20.12 14.44
C GLU A 92 -23.52 -19.74 14.66
N ARG A 93 -23.79 -18.49 15.08
CA ARG A 93 -25.15 -17.95 15.19
C ARG A 93 -25.86 -17.91 13.84
N MET A 94 -25.14 -17.61 12.76
CA MET A 94 -25.72 -17.56 11.41
C MET A 94 -26.03 -18.96 10.87
N ALA A 95 -25.18 -19.96 11.17
CA ALA A 95 -25.43 -21.35 10.84
C ALA A 95 -26.66 -21.91 11.59
N GLU A 96 -26.78 -21.67 12.90
CA GLU A 96 -27.95 -22.08 13.69
C GLU A 96 -29.25 -21.46 13.17
N ALA A 97 -29.23 -20.16 12.83
CA ALA A 97 -30.41 -19.48 12.30
C ALA A 97 -30.88 -20.09 10.97
N LEU A 98 -29.95 -20.48 10.09
CA LEU A 98 -30.26 -21.16 8.83
C LEU A 98 -30.86 -22.56 9.08
N PHE A 99 -30.29 -23.34 9.99
CA PHE A 99 -30.80 -24.67 10.32
C PHE A 99 -32.22 -24.62 10.90
N GLN A 100 -32.48 -23.69 11.82
CA GLN A 100 -33.83 -23.51 12.39
C GLN A 100 -34.85 -23.11 11.34
N LYS A 101 -34.46 -22.25 10.39
CA LYS A 101 -35.33 -21.85 9.28
C LYS A 101 -35.60 -23.00 8.32
N MET A 102 -34.61 -23.84 8.03
CA MET A 102 -34.81 -25.04 7.21
C MET A 102 -35.71 -26.07 7.91
N LYS A 103 -35.59 -26.24 9.22
CA LYS A 103 -36.44 -27.16 9.99
C LYS A 103 -37.91 -26.70 10.00
N THR A 104 -38.14 -25.42 10.26
CA THR A 104 -39.49 -24.83 10.25
C THR A 104 -40.16 -24.86 8.86
N LEU A 105 -39.38 -24.81 7.78
CA LEU A 105 -39.89 -24.96 6.41
C LEU A 105 -40.20 -26.41 6.02
N LYS A 106 -39.73 -27.40 6.77
CA LYS A 106 -39.92 -28.83 6.48
C LYS A 106 -41.05 -29.47 7.28
N GLU A 107 -41.54 -28.78 8.32
CA GLU A 107 -42.60 -29.21 9.23
C GLU A 107 -43.97 -28.55 8.94
N GLY A 108 -44.07 -27.74 7.88
CA GLY A 108 -45.33 -27.14 7.37
C GLY A 108 -45.64 -27.61 5.96
#